data_AF-A0A378MZA1-F1
#
_entry.id   AF-A0A378MZA1-F1
#
_cell.length_a   1.000
_cell.length_b   1.000
_cell.length_c   1.000
_cell.angle_alpha   90.00
_cell.angle_beta   90.00
_cell.angle_gamma   90.00
#
_symmetry.space_group_name_H-M   'P 1'
#
loop_
_entity.id
_entity.type
_entity.pdbx_description
1 polymer ?
#
loop_
_entity_poly.entity_id
_entity_poly.type
_entity_poly.pdbx_seq_one_letter_code
_entity_poly.pdbx_strand_id
1 'polypeptide(L)'
;MTKLSILNLVPIREGQTAKQAVDSMVKLAKHAESIGIERYWIAEHHNMKNLASSATQLLIQHALSHTEKLRVGSGGVMLPNHSPYIVAEQYGTLETLYPNRVELGLGRAPGTDMRTATALRRNAQSLPFPDEISELKGYFEGTNSVSAYPAQGLNVPFYILGSSPESAYLAAERGLPYAFASHFAPRFMDDAVRIYRTHFKPSEVLDKPYVILGVNAIAAETDQEAEQLATTQTQSFLNVVTNAQNYLQPPVESDDKV
;
A
#
# COMPACT_ATOMS: atom_id res chain seq x y z
N MET A 1 2.15 -23.02 5.10
CA MET A 1 2.37 -21.97 6.11
C MET A 1 1.95 -20.65 5.50
N THR A 2 1.25 -19.78 6.25
CA THR A 2 0.78 -18.48 5.74
C THR A 2 1.98 -17.55 5.51
N LYS A 3 2.01 -16.87 4.37
CA LYS A 3 3.07 -15.90 4.04
C LYS A 3 2.84 -14.60 4.82
N LEU A 4 3.92 -14.05 5.39
CA LEU A 4 3.88 -12.76 6.10
C LEU A 4 4.45 -11.65 5.24
N SER A 5 3.92 -10.44 5.42
CA SER A 5 4.19 -9.25 4.61
C SER A 5 4.18 -8.02 5.52
N ILE A 6 4.84 -6.95 5.12
CA ILE A 6 4.85 -5.68 5.87
C ILE A 6 4.21 -4.58 5.02
N LEU A 7 3.36 -3.77 5.64
CA LEU A 7 2.89 -2.49 5.10
C LEU A 7 3.47 -1.37 5.97
N ASN A 8 4.26 -0.48 5.37
CA ASN A 8 4.91 0.62 6.08
C ASN A 8 4.38 1.97 5.60
N LEU A 9 3.93 2.81 6.54
CA LEU A 9 3.46 4.18 6.30
C LEU A 9 4.59 5.22 6.41
N VAL A 10 5.81 4.78 6.73
CA VAL A 10 6.99 5.60 7.00
C VAL A 10 6.68 6.67 8.07
N PRO A 11 6.23 6.25 9.26
CA PRO A 11 5.83 7.19 10.31
C PRO A 11 7.03 7.95 10.87
N ILE A 12 6.82 9.22 11.15
CA ILE A 12 7.76 10.10 11.85
C ILE A 12 7.41 10.05 13.33
N ARG A 13 8.31 9.49 14.14
CA ARG A 13 8.16 9.44 15.60
C ARG A 13 8.38 10.80 16.23
N GLU A 14 7.80 11.00 17.41
CA GLU A 14 8.08 12.19 18.21
C GLU A 14 9.59 12.39 18.40
N GLY A 15 10.05 13.64 18.24
CA GLY A 15 11.47 14.00 18.36
C GLY A 15 12.34 13.55 17.18
N GLN A 16 11.79 12.88 16.16
CA GLN A 16 12.53 12.44 14.97
C GLN A 16 12.28 13.34 13.76
N THR A 17 13.24 13.33 12.85
CA THR A 17 13.17 13.95 11.53
C THR A 17 12.61 12.98 10.48
N ALA A 18 12.12 13.50 9.36
CA ALA A 18 11.73 12.68 8.21
C ALA A 18 12.87 11.78 7.71
N LYS A 19 14.13 12.26 7.76
CA LYS A 19 15.30 11.44 7.41
C LYS A 19 15.43 10.21 8.32
N GLN A 20 15.28 10.38 9.64
CA GLN A 20 15.34 9.26 10.58
C GLN A 20 14.19 8.26 10.37
N ALA A 21 13.01 8.72 9.92
CA ALA A 21 11.90 7.85 9.54
C ALA A 21 12.25 7.01 8.29
N VAL A 22 12.85 7.62 7.26
CA VAL A 22 13.33 6.91 6.06
C VAL A 22 14.46 5.93 6.40
N ASP A 23 15.41 6.32 7.25
CA ASP A 23 16.47 5.42 7.72
C ASP A 23 15.89 4.21 8.49
N SER A 24 14.85 4.44 9.30
CA SER A 24 14.10 3.37 10.00
C SER A 24 13.38 2.43 9.02
N MET A 25 12.77 2.98 7.97
CA MET A 25 12.12 2.21 6.91
C MET A 25 13.11 1.27 6.22
N VAL A 26 14.31 1.76 5.87
CA VAL A 26 15.37 0.93 5.26
C VAL A 26 15.86 -0.14 6.23
N LYS A 27 16.08 0.21 7.50
CA LYS A 27 16.46 -0.76 8.54
C LYS A 27 15.43 -1.89 8.64
N LEU A 28 14.13 -1.56 8.61
CA LEU A 28 13.07 -2.56 8.65
C LEU A 28 13.04 -3.43 7.38
N ALA A 29 13.21 -2.84 6.19
CA ALA A 29 13.26 -3.59 4.93
C ALA A 29 14.42 -4.62 4.93
N LYS A 30 15.62 -4.23 5.35
CA LYS A 30 16.76 -5.16 5.49
C LYS A 30 16.48 -6.29 6.47
N HIS A 31 15.86 -5.96 7.60
CA HIS A 31 15.50 -6.98 8.59
C HIS A 31 14.43 -7.94 8.05
N ALA A 32 13.39 -7.41 7.39
CA ALA A 32 12.32 -8.19 6.76
C ALA A 32 12.89 -9.19 5.75
N GLU A 33 13.86 -8.77 4.94
CA GLU A 33 14.59 -9.66 4.03
C GLU A 33 15.34 -10.77 4.78
N SER A 34 16.05 -10.43 5.86
CA SER A 34 16.85 -11.41 6.63
C SER A 34 16.04 -12.54 7.27
N ILE A 35 14.75 -12.30 7.54
CA ILE A 35 13.83 -13.28 8.14
C ILE A 35 12.86 -13.89 7.12
N GLY A 36 13.01 -13.58 5.82
CA GLY A 36 12.21 -14.18 4.75
C GLY A 36 10.76 -13.68 4.65
N ILE A 37 10.51 -12.40 4.97
CA ILE A 37 9.21 -11.75 4.68
C ILE A 37 8.95 -11.78 3.17
N GLU A 38 7.71 -12.11 2.78
CA GLU A 38 7.33 -12.29 1.36
C GLU A 38 7.43 -10.99 0.56
N ARG A 39 7.00 -9.88 1.16
CA ARG A 39 6.93 -8.55 0.51
C ARG A 39 6.93 -7.41 1.53
N TYR A 40 7.33 -6.25 1.06
CA TYR A 40 7.37 -5.01 1.82
C TYR A 40 6.72 -3.88 1.02
N TRP A 41 5.54 -3.45 1.46
CA TRP A 41 4.78 -2.41 0.78
C TRP A 41 4.87 -1.08 1.50
N ILE A 42 4.84 0.00 0.72
CA ILE A 42 4.83 1.37 1.22
C ILE A 42 3.49 2.02 0.86
N ALA A 43 2.81 2.59 1.85
CA ALA A 43 1.51 3.21 1.66
C ALA A 43 1.63 4.69 1.25
N GLU A 44 0.82 5.15 0.30
CA GLU A 44 0.75 6.55 -0.12
C GLU A 44 -0.16 7.37 0.81
N HIS A 45 0.38 8.44 1.40
CA HIS A 45 -0.39 9.42 2.19
C HIS A 45 0.07 10.84 1.90
N HIS A 46 -0.86 11.80 1.86
CA HIS A 46 -0.56 13.21 1.59
C HIS A 46 -1.07 14.11 2.70
N ASN A 47 -0.43 15.28 2.86
CA ASN A 47 -0.81 16.30 3.84
C ASN A 47 -0.94 15.77 5.29
N MET A 48 -0.08 14.80 5.64
CA MET A 48 0.01 14.22 6.98
C MET A 48 1.40 14.47 7.54
N LYS A 49 1.55 15.43 8.48
CA LYS A 49 2.89 15.85 8.95
C LYS A 49 3.67 14.75 9.66
N ASN A 50 2.96 13.72 10.11
CA ASN A 50 3.50 12.58 10.84
C ASN A 50 3.89 11.40 9.93
N LEU A 51 3.72 11.49 8.60
CA LEU A 51 4.09 10.45 7.65
C LEU A 51 5.03 11.01 6.57
N ALA A 52 6.08 10.27 6.23
CA ALA A 52 7.05 10.66 5.19
C ALA A 52 6.77 10.01 3.82
N SER A 53 5.61 9.36 3.64
CA SER A 53 5.35 8.45 2.52
C SER A 53 4.61 9.04 1.31
N SER A 54 4.63 10.35 1.11
CA SER A 54 3.92 11.00 -0.02
C SER A 54 4.56 10.73 -1.39
N ALA A 55 5.88 10.58 -1.45
CA ALA A 55 6.63 10.25 -2.67
C ALA A 55 6.95 8.76 -2.75
N THR A 56 5.91 7.93 -2.72
CA THR A 56 5.98 6.46 -2.53
C THR A 56 6.98 5.76 -3.43
N GLN A 57 7.04 6.10 -4.72
CA GLN A 57 7.90 5.48 -5.72
C GLN A 57 9.39 5.69 -5.41
N LEU A 58 9.76 6.87 -4.89
CA LEU A 58 11.14 7.16 -4.49
C LEU A 58 11.54 6.33 -3.26
N LEU A 59 10.61 6.11 -2.34
CA LEU A 59 10.85 5.28 -1.16
C LEU A 59 10.91 3.78 -1.51
N ILE A 60 10.09 3.34 -2.47
CA ILE A 60 10.17 1.98 -3.04
C ILE A 60 11.56 1.77 -3.67
N GLN A 61 11.99 2.68 -4.55
CA GLN A 61 13.35 2.65 -5.12
C GLN A 61 14.43 2.60 -4.05
N HIS A 62 14.29 3.41 -3.00
CA HIS A 62 15.27 3.48 -1.92
C HIS A 62 15.34 2.19 -1.11
N ALA A 63 14.21 1.55 -0.83
CA ALA A 63 14.19 0.24 -0.17
C ALA A 63 14.77 -0.87 -1.08
N LEU A 64 14.43 -0.86 -2.37
CA LEU A 64 14.95 -1.81 -3.36
C LEU A 64 16.47 -1.72 -3.51
N SER A 65 17.05 -0.51 -3.49
CA SER A 65 18.51 -0.33 -3.59
C SER A 65 19.28 -0.76 -2.34
N HIS A 66 18.58 -1.03 -1.24
CA HIS A 66 19.16 -1.44 0.05
C HIS A 66 18.84 -2.89 0.43
N THR A 67 18.19 -3.64 -0.46
CA THR A 67 17.81 -5.05 -0.29
C THR A 67 18.15 -5.81 -1.57
N GLU A 68 18.31 -7.13 -1.52
CA GLU A 68 18.78 -7.92 -2.66
C GLU A 68 17.69 -8.73 -3.36
N LYS A 69 16.76 -9.28 -2.59
CA LYS A 69 15.75 -10.27 -3.01
C LYS A 69 14.33 -9.87 -2.60
N LEU A 70 14.18 -9.04 -1.58
CA LEU A 70 12.88 -8.60 -1.08
C LEU A 70 12.08 -7.93 -2.19
N ARG A 71 10.83 -8.37 -2.35
CA ARG A 71 9.86 -7.67 -3.20
C ARG A 71 9.36 -6.44 -2.49
N VAL A 72 9.41 -5.31 -3.18
CA VAL A 72 8.99 -4.03 -2.64
C VAL A 72 7.97 -3.42 -3.59
N GLY A 73 6.91 -2.87 -3.02
CA GLY A 73 5.83 -2.33 -3.83
C GLY A 73 5.04 -1.25 -3.13
N SER A 74 3.99 -0.80 -3.80
CA SER A 74 3.02 0.08 -3.20
C SER A 74 1.92 -0.70 -2.51
N GLY A 75 1.50 -0.19 -1.34
CA GLY A 75 0.33 -0.69 -0.63
C GLY A 75 -0.69 0.41 -0.33
N GLY A 76 -1.11 1.27 -1.27
CA GLY A 76 -0.99 1.21 -2.73
C GLY A 76 -0.80 2.61 -3.32
N VAL A 77 -0.58 2.69 -4.63
CA VAL A 77 -0.75 3.94 -5.39
C VAL A 77 -2.22 4.30 -5.37
N MET A 78 -2.53 5.52 -4.92
CA MET A 78 -3.89 6.06 -5.00
C MET A 78 -4.14 6.50 -6.43
N LEU A 79 -4.39 5.54 -7.34
CA LEU A 79 -4.38 5.76 -8.79
C LEU A 79 -5.15 7.00 -9.25
N PRO A 80 -6.33 7.35 -8.70
CA PRO A 80 -7.06 8.55 -9.14
C PRO A 80 -6.35 9.89 -8.82
N ASN A 81 -5.27 9.87 -8.02
CA ASN A 81 -4.44 11.05 -7.76
C ASN A 81 -3.36 11.25 -8.83
N HIS A 82 -3.16 10.28 -9.73
CA HIS A 82 -2.06 10.26 -10.69
C HIS A 82 -2.59 10.02 -12.11
N SER A 83 -1.80 10.40 -13.11
CA SER A 83 -2.03 9.91 -14.46
C SER A 83 -1.59 8.45 -14.57
N PRO A 84 -2.43 7.52 -15.09
CA PRO A 84 -2.01 6.14 -15.35
C PRO A 84 -0.76 6.04 -16.22
N TYR A 85 -0.59 6.96 -17.17
CA TYR A 85 0.61 7.06 -18.01
C TYR A 85 1.89 7.28 -17.17
N ILE A 86 1.88 8.25 -16.26
CA ILE A 86 3.03 8.55 -15.39
C ILE A 86 3.30 7.39 -14.43
N VAL A 87 2.26 6.74 -13.90
CA VAL A 87 2.42 5.54 -13.07
C VAL A 87 3.09 4.42 -13.87
N ALA A 88 2.71 4.21 -15.13
CA ALA A 88 3.36 3.23 -16.01
C ALA A 88 4.85 3.53 -16.19
N GLU A 89 5.22 4.77 -16.55
CA GLU A 89 6.64 5.17 -16.72
C GLU A 89 7.46 4.93 -15.45
N GLN A 90 6.92 5.30 -14.29
CA GLN A 90 7.59 5.14 -13.00
C GLN A 90 7.80 3.66 -12.65
N TYR A 91 6.76 2.84 -12.72
CA TYR A 91 6.85 1.43 -12.35
C TYR A 91 7.58 0.60 -13.40
N GLY A 92 7.49 0.96 -14.68
CA GLY A 92 8.33 0.39 -15.73
C GLY A 92 9.82 0.69 -15.51
N THR A 93 10.14 1.92 -15.08
CA THR A 93 11.51 2.29 -14.70
C THR A 93 11.98 1.50 -13.47
N LEU A 94 11.14 1.39 -12.43
CA LEU A 94 11.47 0.60 -11.25
C LEU A 94 11.72 -0.87 -11.61
N GLU A 95 10.86 -1.48 -12.43
CA GLU A 95 11.01 -2.88 -12.85
C GLU A 95 12.26 -3.08 -13.73
N THR A 96 12.61 -2.09 -14.56
CA THR A 96 13.87 -2.12 -15.32
C THR A 96 15.10 -2.10 -14.41
N LEU A 97 15.06 -1.31 -13.33
CA LEU A 97 16.16 -1.20 -12.37
C LEU A 97 16.24 -2.40 -11.41
N TYR A 98 15.09 -2.98 -11.06
CA TYR A 98 14.96 -4.03 -10.04
C TYR A 98 14.06 -5.17 -10.53
N PRO A 99 14.48 -5.90 -11.57
CA PRO A 99 13.62 -6.86 -12.25
C PRO A 99 13.11 -7.95 -11.31
N ASN A 100 11.82 -8.27 -11.43
CA ASN A 100 11.07 -9.26 -10.67
C ASN A 100 10.92 -8.95 -9.17
N ARG A 101 11.20 -7.70 -8.75
CA ARG A 101 11.12 -7.26 -7.35
C ARG A 101 10.11 -6.16 -7.10
N VAL A 102 9.50 -5.60 -8.14
CA VAL A 102 8.53 -4.51 -8.02
C VAL A 102 7.11 -5.05 -8.00
N GLU A 103 6.29 -4.58 -7.05
CA GLU A 103 4.86 -4.87 -7.00
C GLU A 103 4.04 -3.57 -7.03
N LEU A 104 2.89 -3.58 -7.70
CA LEU A 104 2.04 -2.40 -7.86
C LEU A 104 0.66 -2.64 -7.25
N GLY A 105 0.49 -2.21 -6.00
CA GLY A 105 -0.82 -2.12 -5.36
C GLY A 105 -1.58 -0.88 -5.82
N LEU A 106 -2.83 -1.04 -6.22
CA LEU A 106 -3.69 0.02 -6.74
C LEU A 106 -4.88 0.23 -5.81
N GLY A 107 -5.03 1.45 -5.30
CA GLY A 107 -6.12 1.84 -4.42
C GLY A 107 -6.98 2.96 -5.02
N ARG A 108 -8.29 2.91 -4.72
CA ARG A 108 -9.25 3.95 -5.15
C ARG A 108 -9.33 5.14 -4.19
N ALA A 109 -8.99 4.95 -2.92
CA ALA A 109 -9.13 5.97 -1.88
C ALA A 109 -8.30 7.23 -2.21
N PRO A 110 -8.61 8.39 -1.62
CA PRO A 110 -7.79 9.60 -1.81
C PRO A 110 -6.43 9.54 -1.11
N GLY A 111 -6.27 8.76 -0.04
CA GLY A 111 -5.06 8.77 0.79
C GLY A 111 -4.81 10.11 1.51
N THR A 112 -5.82 11.00 1.52
CA THR A 112 -5.76 12.35 2.08
C THR A 112 -7.16 12.97 2.18
N ASP A 113 -7.27 14.16 2.77
CA ASP A 113 -8.48 14.99 2.78
C ASP A 113 -8.83 15.57 1.39
N MET A 114 -10.08 16.00 1.19
CA MET A 114 -10.56 16.48 -0.13
C MET A 114 -9.93 17.80 -0.60
N ARG A 115 -9.42 18.65 0.29
CA ARG A 115 -8.71 19.88 -0.12
C ARG A 115 -7.37 19.51 -0.74
N THR A 116 -6.65 18.59 -0.11
CA THR A 116 -5.40 18.06 -0.66
C THR A 116 -5.65 17.24 -1.93
N ALA A 117 -6.72 16.45 -2.00
CA ALA A 117 -7.09 15.73 -3.22
C ALA A 117 -7.30 16.68 -4.42
N THR A 118 -7.92 17.85 -4.17
CA THR A 118 -8.03 18.92 -5.16
C THR A 118 -6.66 19.47 -5.58
N ALA A 119 -5.73 19.65 -4.63
CA ALA A 119 -4.36 20.11 -4.92
C ALA A 119 -3.56 19.08 -5.75
N LEU A 120 -3.80 17.78 -5.53
CA LEU A 120 -3.30 16.68 -6.36
C LEU A 120 -3.99 16.60 -7.73
N ARG A 121 -4.95 17.48 -8.00
CA ARG A 121 -5.76 17.50 -9.23
C ARG A 121 -6.53 16.20 -9.47
N ARG A 122 -6.94 15.53 -8.38
CA ARG A 122 -7.90 14.42 -8.45
C ARG A 122 -9.20 14.96 -9.05
N ASN A 123 -9.45 14.65 -10.32
CA ASN A 123 -10.50 15.29 -11.09
C ASN A 123 -11.79 14.48 -11.03
N ALA A 124 -12.95 15.14 -10.93
CA ALA A 124 -14.25 14.46 -11.06
C ALA A 124 -14.52 13.95 -12.50
N GLN A 125 -13.74 14.44 -13.48
CA GLN A 125 -13.74 13.96 -14.87
C GLN A 125 -12.75 12.80 -15.11
N SER A 126 -12.09 12.29 -14.07
CA SER A 126 -11.28 11.07 -14.19
C SER A 126 -12.14 9.89 -14.64
N LEU A 127 -11.51 8.96 -15.35
CA LEU A 127 -12.16 7.70 -15.68
C LEU A 127 -12.58 6.99 -14.38
N PRO A 128 -13.67 6.19 -14.41
CA PRO A 128 -13.95 5.26 -13.32
C PRO A 128 -12.71 4.41 -13.00
N PHE A 129 -12.45 4.14 -11.72
CA PHE A 129 -11.27 3.38 -11.29
C PHE A 129 -11.00 2.06 -12.05
N PRO A 130 -12.01 1.23 -12.41
CA PRO A 130 -11.79 0.06 -13.27
C PRO A 130 -11.22 0.38 -14.65
N ASP A 131 -11.58 1.54 -15.20
CA ASP A 131 -11.14 2.01 -16.51
C ASP A 131 -9.73 2.61 -16.40
N GLU A 132 -9.40 3.31 -15.30
CA GLU A 132 -8.02 3.74 -15.01
C GLU A 132 -7.04 2.56 -14.90
N ILE A 133 -7.46 1.45 -14.28
CA ILE A 133 -6.66 0.21 -14.23
C ILE A 133 -6.47 -0.37 -15.64
N SER A 134 -7.50 -0.29 -16.48
CA SER A 134 -7.45 -0.80 -17.85
C SER A 134 -6.52 0.06 -18.71
N GLU A 135 -6.58 1.38 -18.56
CA GLU A 135 -5.66 2.32 -19.20
C GLU A 135 -4.22 2.04 -18.75
N LEU A 136 -3.98 1.89 -17.44
CA LEU A 136 -2.66 1.55 -16.90
C LEU A 136 -2.12 0.25 -17.50
N LYS A 137 -2.93 -0.81 -17.51
CA LYS A 137 -2.58 -2.11 -18.11
C LYS A 137 -2.22 -1.95 -19.59
N GLY A 138 -2.98 -1.15 -20.32
CA GLY A 138 -2.75 -0.89 -21.74
C GLY A 138 -1.38 -0.25 -22.05
N TYR A 139 -0.81 0.51 -21.12
CA TYR A 139 0.55 1.06 -21.29
C TYR A 139 1.63 -0.02 -21.16
N PHE A 140 1.48 -0.98 -20.24
CA PHE A 140 2.38 -2.14 -20.14
C PHE A 140 2.21 -3.09 -21.33
N GLU A 141 1.00 -3.23 -21.87
CA GLU A 141 0.71 -4.08 -23.04
C GLU A 141 1.03 -3.41 -24.39
N GLY A 142 1.23 -2.09 -24.42
CA GLY A 142 1.44 -1.32 -25.65
C GLY A 142 0.18 -1.19 -26.51
N THR A 143 -1.00 -1.23 -25.91
CA THR A 143 -2.30 -1.14 -26.61
C THR A 143 -2.89 0.27 -26.61
N ASN A 144 -2.35 1.19 -25.81
CA ASN A 144 -2.73 2.60 -25.82
C ASN A 144 -2.18 3.36 -27.05
N SER A 145 -2.75 4.53 -27.33
CA SER A 145 -2.38 5.37 -28.49
C SER A 145 -0.97 5.99 -28.39
N VAL A 146 -0.42 6.04 -27.18
CA VAL A 146 0.95 6.46 -26.89
C VAL A 146 1.64 5.42 -26.00
N SER A 147 2.95 5.30 -26.16
CA SER A 147 3.77 4.37 -25.37
C SER A 147 4.33 5.05 -24.13
N ALA A 148 4.17 4.42 -22.96
CA ALA A 148 4.87 4.80 -21.74
C ALA A 148 6.18 4.00 -21.66
N TYR A 149 7.32 4.62 -21.96
CA TYR A 149 8.62 3.96 -21.88
C TYR A 149 9.23 4.13 -20.48
N PRO A 150 9.91 3.10 -19.92
CA PRO A 150 10.20 1.79 -20.50
C PRO A 150 9.16 0.70 -20.13
N ALA A 151 7.92 1.07 -19.80
CA ALA A 151 6.91 0.14 -19.25
C ALA A 151 6.45 -0.93 -20.25
N GLN A 152 6.36 -0.58 -21.53
CA GLN A 152 5.84 -1.47 -22.57
C GLN A 152 6.61 -2.80 -22.63
N GLY A 153 5.89 -3.92 -22.52
CA GLY A 153 6.43 -5.28 -22.52
C GLY A 153 6.95 -5.78 -21.17
N LEU A 154 7.00 -4.93 -20.14
CA LEU A 154 7.36 -5.36 -18.79
C LEU A 154 6.17 -5.96 -18.06
N ASN A 155 6.44 -6.89 -17.15
CA ASN A 155 5.43 -7.53 -16.33
C ASN A 155 5.54 -7.07 -14.86
N VAL A 156 4.75 -6.06 -14.48
CA VAL A 156 4.63 -5.61 -13.09
C VAL A 156 3.33 -6.14 -12.50
N PRO A 157 3.35 -6.99 -11.45
CA PRO A 157 2.14 -7.55 -10.87
C PRO A 157 1.24 -6.47 -10.26
N PHE A 158 -0.02 -6.43 -10.71
CA PHE A 158 -1.04 -5.54 -10.15
C PHE A 158 -1.80 -6.21 -9.01
N TYR A 159 -1.98 -5.48 -7.92
CA TYR A 159 -2.80 -5.89 -6.79
C TYR A 159 -3.92 -4.87 -6.59
N ILE A 160 -5.17 -5.34 -6.43
CA ILE A 160 -6.28 -4.45 -6.08
C ILE A 160 -6.33 -4.31 -4.57
N LEU A 161 -6.18 -3.08 -4.08
CA LEU A 161 -6.35 -2.75 -2.67
C LEU A 161 -7.77 -2.26 -2.40
N GLY A 162 -8.36 -2.79 -1.34
CA GLY A 162 -9.76 -2.61 -1.02
C GLY A 162 -10.04 -2.38 0.45
N SER A 163 -11.08 -1.59 0.71
CA SER A 163 -11.66 -1.41 2.05
C SER A 163 -13.20 -1.45 2.00
N SER A 164 -13.77 -1.95 0.90
CA SER A 164 -15.22 -2.04 0.67
C SER A 164 -15.58 -3.24 -0.23
N PRO A 165 -16.83 -3.73 -0.18
CA PRO A 165 -17.30 -4.83 -1.04
C PRO A 165 -17.10 -4.62 -2.54
N GLU A 166 -17.23 -3.37 -3.03
CA GLU A 166 -17.11 -3.05 -4.47
C GLU A 166 -15.71 -3.37 -5.00
N SER A 167 -14.67 -3.14 -4.20
CA SER A 167 -13.29 -3.48 -4.57
C SER A 167 -13.06 -4.98 -4.70
N ALA A 168 -13.81 -5.80 -3.94
CA ALA A 168 -13.74 -7.25 -4.02
C ALA A 168 -14.36 -7.77 -5.33
N TYR A 169 -15.50 -7.23 -5.74
CA TYR A 169 -16.10 -7.54 -7.05
C TYR A 169 -15.15 -7.19 -8.19
N LEU A 170 -14.56 -5.99 -8.17
CA LEU A 170 -13.59 -5.58 -9.20
C LEU A 170 -12.40 -6.54 -9.29
N ALA A 171 -11.77 -6.86 -8.16
CA ALA A 171 -10.62 -7.77 -8.14
C ALA A 171 -11.00 -9.18 -8.64
N ALA A 172 -12.17 -9.66 -8.26
CA ALA A 172 -12.69 -10.97 -8.65
C ALA A 172 -13.00 -11.05 -10.15
N GLU A 173 -13.69 -10.04 -10.69
CA GLU A 173 -14.06 -9.99 -12.10
C GLU A 173 -12.85 -9.87 -13.03
N ARG A 174 -11.79 -9.19 -12.58
CA ARG A 174 -10.53 -9.03 -13.32
C ARG A 174 -9.54 -10.18 -13.07
N GLY A 175 -9.85 -11.11 -12.16
CA GLY A 175 -8.95 -12.21 -11.79
C GLY A 175 -7.61 -11.73 -11.23
N LEU A 176 -7.61 -10.63 -10.48
CA LEU A 176 -6.40 -10.03 -9.91
C LEU A 176 -6.22 -10.40 -8.43
N PRO A 177 -4.97 -10.39 -7.92
CA PRO A 177 -4.69 -10.44 -6.49
C PRO A 177 -5.46 -9.37 -5.72
N TYR A 178 -6.03 -9.72 -4.57
CA TYR A 178 -6.82 -8.81 -3.74
C TYR A 178 -6.20 -8.61 -2.35
N ALA A 179 -5.97 -7.36 -1.95
CA ALA A 179 -5.48 -6.99 -0.63
C ALA A 179 -6.53 -6.15 0.11
N PHE A 180 -7.09 -6.70 1.19
CA PHE A 180 -8.13 -6.03 1.97
C PHE A 180 -7.55 -5.36 3.22
N ALA A 181 -7.86 -4.08 3.42
CA ALA A 181 -7.43 -3.28 4.56
C ALA A 181 -8.29 -3.55 5.81
N SER A 182 -8.26 -4.78 6.33
CA SER A 182 -9.03 -5.17 7.54
C SER A 182 -8.67 -4.37 8.79
N HIS A 183 -7.44 -3.88 8.90
CA HIS A 183 -6.98 -2.97 9.96
C HIS A 183 -7.71 -1.62 9.97
N PHE A 184 -8.33 -1.23 8.86
CA PHE A 184 -9.07 0.03 8.71
C PHE A 184 -10.57 -0.20 8.61
N ALA A 185 -11.00 -1.23 7.86
CA ALA A 185 -12.41 -1.54 7.63
C ALA A 185 -12.77 -2.97 8.08
N PRO A 186 -12.54 -3.35 9.35
CA PRO A 186 -12.69 -4.73 9.81
C PRO A 186 -14.10 -5.26 9.60
N ARG A 187 -15.12 -4.40 9.76
CA ARG A 187 -16.54 -4.76 9.61
C ARG A 187 -16.93 -5.32 8.24
N PHE A 188 -16.15 -5.03 7.20
CA PHE A 188 -16.44 -5.46 5.83
C PHE A 188 -15.55 -6.62 5.37
N MET A 189 -14.64 -7.10 6.22
CA MET A 189 -13.63 -8.09 5.85
C MET A 189 -14.26 -9.40 5.36
N ASP A 190 -15.12 -10.02 6.17
CA ASP A 190 -15.69 -11.33 5.85
C ASP A 190 -16.53 -11.29 4.56
N ASP A 191 -17.32 -10.23 4.40
CA ASP A 191 -18.11 -9.99 3.21
C ASP A 191 -17.24 -9.79 1.97
N ALA A 192 -16.20 -8.93 2.05
CA ALA A 192 -15.30 -8.68 0.94
C ALA A 192 -14.52 -9.95 0.53
N VAL A 193 -14.02 -10.73 1.49
CA VAL A 193 -13.32 -11.98 1.21
C VAL A 193 -14.25 -13.02 0.59
N ARG A 194 -15.48 -13.13 1.10
CA ARG A 194 -16.51 -14.04 0.56
C ARG A 194 -16.87 -13.66 -0.87
N ILE A 195 -17.11 -12.37 -1.13
CA ILE A 195 -17.41 -11.84 -2.46
C ILE A 195 -16.26 -12.17 -3.41
N TYR A 196 -15.02 -11.83 -3.04
CA TYR A 196 -13.87 -12.05 -3.91
C TYR A 196 -13.73 -13.52 -4.31
N ARG A 197 -13.80 -14.43 -3.33
CA ARG A 197 -13.65 -15.87 -3.58
C ARG A 197 -14.81 -16.46 -4.39
N THR A 198 -16.03 -15.99 -4.17
CA THR A 198 -17.24 -16.52 -4.83
C THR A 198 -17.32 -16.09 -6.29
N HIS A 199 -16.93 -14.84 -6.58
CA HIS A 199 -17.06 -14.25 -7.91
C HIS A 199 -15.76 -14.29 -8.71
N PHE A 200 -14.69 -14.89 -8.17
CA PHE A 200 -13.38 -14.90 -8.81
C PHE A 200 -13.43 -15.58 -10.18
N LYS A 201 -12.94 -14.86 -11.19
CA LYS A 201 -12.74 -15.38 -12.54
C LYS A 201 -11.24 -15.59 -12.76
N PRO A 202 -10.77 -16.81 -13.08
CA PRO A 202 -9.39 -17.02 -13.46
C PRO A 202 -8.96 -16.09 -14.61
N SER A 203 -7.70 -15.69 -14.59
CA SER A 203 -7.09 -14.81 -15.59
C SER A 203 -5.67 -15.29 -15.90
N GLU A 204 -5.00 -14.63 -16.85
CA GLU A 204 -3.58 -14.87 -17.13
C GLU A 204 -2.66 -14.61 -15.93
N VAL A 205 -3.15 -13.89 -14.90
CA VAL A 205 -2.40 -13.57 -13.68
C VAL A 205 -2.59 -14.64 -12.61
N LEU A 206 -3.79 -15.21 -12.49
CA LEU A 206 -4.16 -16.13 -11.40
C LEU A 206 -5.17 -17.18 -11.84
N ASP A 207 -4.84 -18.46 -11.61
CA ASP A 207 -5.76 -19.59 -11.78
C ASP A 207 -6.79 -19.73 -10.65
N LYS A 208 -6.47 -19.18 -9.47
CA LYS A 208 -7.27 -19.31 -8.25
C LYS A 208 -7.22 -18.03 -7.40
N PRO A 209 -8.24 -17.77 -6.56
CA PRO A 209 -8.28 -16.57 -5.73
C PRO A 209 -7.03 -16.41 -4.86
N TYR A 210 -6.44 -15.22 -4.84
CA TYR A 210 -5.31 -14.86 -3.98
C TYR A 210 -5.66 -13.63 -3.14
N VAL A 211 -5.79 -13.84 -1.82
CA VAL A 211 -6.21 -12.79 -0.87
C VAL A 211 -5.09 -12.48 0.11
N ILE A 212 -4.87 -11.19 0.37
CA ILE A 212 -4.04 -10.64 1.43
C ILE A 212 -4.94 -9.88 2.40
N LEU A 213 -4.75 -10.07 3.71
CA LEU A 213 -5.41 -9.27 4.74
C LEU A 213 -4.38 -8.35 5.41
N GLY A 214 -4.61 -7.05 5.36
CA GLY A 214 -3.82 -6.07 6.11
C GLY A 214 -4.33 -6.01 7.54
N VAL A 215 -3.54 -6.47 8.50
CA VAL A 215 -3.89 -6.52 9.93
C VAL A 215 -2.91 -5.67 10.73
N ASN A 216 -3.39 -5.07 11.83
CA ASN A 216 -2.52 -4.51 12.84
C ASN A 216 -2.07 -5.65 13.76
N ALA A 217 -0.76 -5.78 13.96
CA ALA A 217 -0.19 -6.78 14.86
C ALA A 217 0.90 -6.13 15.71
N ILE A 218 0.77 -6.26 17.02
CA ILE A 218 1.78 -5.89 18.00
C ILE A 218 2.19 -7.20 18.69
N ALA A 219 3.49 -7.46 18.72
CA ALA A 219 4.04 -8.66 19.34
C ALA A 219 5.22 -8.26 20.23
N ALA A 220 5.32 -8.92 21.38
CA ALA A 220 6.34 -8.73 22.38
C ALA A 220 6.63 -10.07 23.09
N GLU A 221 7.57 -10.09 24.04
CA GLU A 221 7.87 -11.33 24.79
C GLU A 221 6.76 -11.69 25.79
N THR A 222 5.94 -10.71 26.19
CA THR A 222 4.80 -10.90 27.10
C THR A 222 3.57 -10.15 26.61
N ASP A 223 2.38 -10.64 26.98
CA ASP A 223 1.11 -9.97 26.66
C ASP A 223 1.07 -8.55 27.25
N GLN A 224 1.57 -8.37 28.48
CA GLN A 224 1.64 -7.06 29.13
C GLN A 224 2.49 -6.05 28.33
N GLU A 225 3.65 -6.49 27.82
CA GLU A 225 4.49 -5.62 26.99
C GLU A 225 3.81 -5.33 25.63
N ALA A 226 3.14 -6.32 25.04
CA ALA A 226 2.40 -6.12 23.80
C ALA A 226 1.24 -5.12 23.96
N GLU A 227 0.50 -5.19 25.07
CA GLU A 227 -0.55 -4.24 25.43
C GLU A 227 0.02 -2.83 25.62
N GLN A 228 1.15 -2.70 26.33
CA GLN A 228 1.82 -1.42 26.49
C GLN A 228 2.25 -0.83 25.13
N LEU A 229 2.89 -1.62 24.27
CA LEU A 229 3.30 -1.21 22.93
C LEU A 229 2.11 -0.83 22.03
N ALA A 230 0.95 -1.49 22.21
CA ALA A 230 -0.26 -1.22 21.46
C ALA A 230 -0.82 0.20 21.71
N THR A 231 -0.53 0.81 22.86
CA THR A 231 -0.96 2.19 23.16
C THR A 231 -0.43 3.21 22.14
N THR A 232 0.71 2.99 21.50
CA THR A 232 1.18 3.82 20.36
C THR A 232 0.19 3.77 19.20
N GLN A 233 -0.34 2.59 18.89
CA GLN A 233 -1.34 2.43 17.85
C GLN A 233 -2.68 3.07 18.26
N THR A 234 -3.10 2.92 19.52
CA THR A 234 -4.30 3.58 20.07
C THR A 234 -4.20 5.10 19.89
N GLN A 235 -3.09 5.71 20.32
CA GLN A 235 -2.82 7.14 20.14
C GLN A 235 -2.81 7.54 18.65
N SER A 236 -2.20 6.73 17.78
CA SER A 236 -2.19 6.99 16.34
C SER A 236 -3.58 6.95 15.73
N PHE A 237 -4.45 6.02 16.16
CA PHE A 237 -5.82 5.93 15.66
C PHE A 237 -6.69 7.07 16.20
N LEU A 238 -6.48 7.50 17.45
CA LEU A 238 -7.09 8.70 18.00
C LEU A 238 -6.79 9.94 17.17
N ASN A 239 -5.54 10.10 16.70
CA ASN A 239 -5.19 11.20 15.80
C ASN A 239 -6.02 11.17 14.51
N VAL A 240 -6.27 9.98 13.94
CA VAL A 240 -7.09 9.84 12.72
C VAL A 240 -8.54 10.26 12.97
N VAL A 241 -9.17 9.78 14.05
CA VAL A 241 -10.59 10.09 14.33
C VAL A 241 -10.82 11.52 14.79
N THR A 242 -9.82 12.15 15.44
CA THR A 242 -9.88 13.55 15.87
C THR A 242 -9.33 14.52 14.82
N ASN A 243 -8.82 14.01 13.70
CA ASN A 243 -8.09 14.77 12.69
C ASN A 243 -6.87 15.55 13.28
N ALA A 244 -6.30 15.05 14.37
CA ALA A 244 -5.05 15.54 14.90
C ALA A 244 -3.88 15.05 14.05
N GLN A 245 -2.79 15.82 14.05
CA GLN A 245 -1.65 15.59 13.17
C GLN A 245 -0.39 15.18 13.96
N ASN A 246 -0.54 14.75 15.21
CA ASN A 246 0.60 14.46 16.08
C ASN A 246 1.53 13.39 15.49
N TYR A 247 2.83 13.55 15.73
CA TYR A 247 3.84 12.54 15.39
C TYR A 247 3.53 11.21 16.09
N LEU A 248 4.09 10.10 15.60
CA LEU A 248 3.91 8.80 16.24
C LEU A 248 4.49 8.83 17.66
N GLN A 249 3.61 8.76 18.65
CA GLN A 249 3.95 8.89 20.06
C GLN A 249 4.56 7.60 20.61
N PRO A 250 5.46 7.67 21.61
CA PRO A 250 5.91 6.50 22.33
C PRO A 250 4.75 5.81 23.06
N PRO A 251 4.90 4.52 23.41
CA PRO A 251 3.90 3.83 24.21
C PRO A 251 3.80 4.45 25.61
N VAL A 252 2.58 4.46 26.15
CA VAL A 252 2.27 4.85 27.53
C VAL A 252 1.96 3.62 28.39
N GLU A 253 1.78 3.80 29.69
CA GLU A 253 1.61 2.68 30.64
C GLU A 253 0.39 1.80 30.36
N SER A 254 -0.70 2.36 29.87
CA SER A 254 -1.95 1.65 29.55
C SER A 254 -2.85 2.49 28.65
N ASP A 255 -3.87 1.87 28.05
CA ASP A 255 -4.88 2.57 27.25
C ASP A 255 -5.65 3.65 28.05
N ASP A 256 -5.80 3.52 29.38
CA ASP A 256 -6.42 4.56 30.22
C ASP A 256 -5.60 5.86 30.30
N LYS A 257 -4.34 5.82 29.86
CA LYS A 257 -3.43 6.97 29.82
C LYS A 257 -3.33 7.61 28.43
N VAL A 258 -3.99 7.02 27.43
CA VAL A 258 -4.07 7.51 26.04
C VAL A 258 -5.15 8.59 25.95
#